data_AF-A0A1B6G014-F1
#
_entry.id   AF-A0A1B6G014-F1
#
_cell.length_a   1.000
_cell.length_b   1.000
_cell.length_c   1.000
_cell.angle_alpha   90.00
_cell.angle_beta   90.00
_cell.angle_gamma   90.00
#
_symmetry.space_group_name_H-M   'P 1'
#
loop_
_entity.id
_entity.type
_entity.pdbx_description
1 polymer ?
#
loop_
_entity_poly.entity_id
_entity_poly.type
_entity_poly.pdbx_seq_one_letter_code
_entity_poly.pdbx_strand_id
1 'polypeptide(L)'
;AFLLLADNALLTQSRFVLMESQLLLFSVVGLLCVLRFRRPQTVRNHYSLRRWAWLLLAFVCLTLSLCVKYVGFYSWCLGIALVCRDYWRLLADRAVSDISALYHAVLRSAVIVAASLAVYLAVFYIHLVVLNKAGPHDSVMTSAFQANLEGGLASITRGQPLEVGHGSQVTLRHTHGRACWLHSHPHVYPIRYPDQRGSSHQQQVTCYTFKDVNNWWIVKRPNKDNLVVSQPVDVIKHDDVVQLVHGITSRALNSHDVAAAMSPHNQEVSCYIDYNVSMPAQNLWRVDIVNREQEGDVWHTIQSQVRLIHVNTSQALKFSGRQLPDWGFNQHEVVTDRVIHQEDTVWNVEEHRYTKSEDEKERERDLVNAEMI
;
A
#
# COMPACT_ATOMS: atom_id res chain seq x y z
N ALA A 1 -19.13 -39.81 16.26
CA ALA A 1 -17.72 -40.16 16.00
C ALA A 1 -17.60 -40.93 14.68
N PHE A 2 -18.20 -42.13 14.58
CA PHE A 2 -18.18 -42.93 13.34
C PHE A 2 -18.64 -42.16 12.09
N LEU A 3 -19.73 -41.39 12.18
CA LEU A 3 -20.22 -40.55 11.07
C LEU A 3 -19.21 -39.50 10.57
N LEU A 4 -18.39 -38.92 11.46
CA LEU A 4 -17.35 -37.96 11.06
C LEU A 4 -16.14 -38.67 10.45
N LEU A 5 -15.80 -39.87 10.94
CA LEU A 5 -14.68 -40.66 10.43
C LEU A 5 -14.98 -41.28 9.06
N ALA A 6 -16.24 -41.63 8.80
CA ALA A 6 -16.70 -42.20 7.54
C ALA A 6 -17.17 -41.12 6.53
N ASP A 7 -17.00 -39.84 6.83
CA ASP A 7 -17.35 -38.75 5.91
C ASP A 7 -16.27 -38.59 4.83
N ASN A 8 -16.66 -38.88 3.58
CA ASN A 8 -15.76 -38.83 2.43
C ASN A 8 -15.22 -37.41 2.16
N ALA A 9 -15.96 -36.36 2.48
CA ALA A 9 -15.50 -34.99 2.29
C ALA A 9 -14.37 -34.65 3.26
N LEU A 10 -14.53 -35.01 4.54
CA LEU A 10 -13.48 -34.84 5.55
C LEU A 10 -12.24 -35.67 5.24
N LEU A 11 -12.42 -36.93 4.83
CA LEU A 11 -11.32 -37.80 4.43
C LEU A 11 -10.55 -37.22 3.24
N THR A 12 -11.25 -36.76 2.21
CA THR A 12 -10.62 -36.17 1.02
C THR A 12 -9.88 -34.89 1.37
N GLN A 13 -10.47 -33.99 2.16
CA GLN A 13 -9.82 -32.73 2.57
C GLN A 13 -8.59 -32.97 3.46
N SER A 14 -8.64 -33.96 4.36
CA SER A 14 -7.53 -34.31 5.25
C SER A 14 -6.35 -35.00 4.56
N ARG A 15 -6.58 -35.61 3.38
CA ARG A 15 -5.55 -36.36 2.64
C ARG A 15 -4.56 -35.45 1.92
N PHE A 16 -4.99 -34.25 1.52
CA PHE A 16 -4.17 -33.28 0.82
C PHE A 16 -3.61 -32.23 1.78
N VAL A 17 -2.54 -31.54 1.38
CA VAL A 17 -1.95 -30.43 2.14
C VAL A 17 -2.82 -29.18 1.96
N LEU A 18 -4.04 -29.23 2.50
CA LEU A 18 -5.02 -28.16 2.48
C LEU A 18 -5.20 -27.57 3.87
N MET A 19 -5.41 -26.26 3.92
CA MET A 19 -5.60 -25.47 5.15
C MET A 19 -6.91 -25.76 5.89
N GLU A 20 -7.87 -26.40 5.20
CA GLU A 20 -9.21 -26.68 5.74
C GLU A 20 -9.16 -27.68 6.90
N SER A 21 -8.22 -28.62 6.88
CA SER A 21 -8.07 -29.63 7.95
C SER A 21 -7.65 -28.99 9.27
N GLN A 22 -6.70 -28.04 9.24
CA GLN A 22 -6.25 -27.28 10.41
C GLN A 22 -7.34 -26.32 10.89
N LEU A 23 -8.05 -25.67 9.96
CA LEU A 23 -9.19 -24.80 10.26
C LEU A 23 -10.28 -25.55 11.04
N LEU A 24 -10.67 -26.73 10.55
CA LEU A 24 -11.68 -27.58 11.18
C LEU A 24 -11.22 -28.07 12.56
N LEU A 25 -9.97 -28.50 12.69
CA LEU A 25 -9.39 -28.92 13.96
C LEU A 25 -9.49 -27.81 15.02
N PHE A 26 -8.97 -26.62 14.72
CA PHE A 26 -8.99 -25.50 15.67
C PHE A 26 -10.41 -25.02 15.98
N SER A 27 -11.30 -25.00 14.99
CA SER A 27 -12.71 -24.63 15.18
C SER A 27 -13.43 -25.61 16.12
N VAL A 28 -13.31 -26.92 15.86
CA VAL A 28 -13.98 -27.96 16.65
C VAL A 28 -13.40 -28.01 18.06
N VAL A 29 -12.07 -27.99 18.22
CA VAL A 29 -11.43 -27.98 19.55
C VAL A 29 -11.81 -26.72 20.33
N GLY A 30 -11.83 -25.55 19.68
CA GLY A 30 -12.26 -24.30 20.29
C GLY A 30 -13.71 -24.36 20.79
N LEU A 31 -14.64 -24.79 19.94
CA LEU A 31 -16.05 -24.97 20.32
C LEU A 31 -16.24 -26.01 21.43
N LEU A 32 -15.50 -27.12 21.40
CA LEU A 32 -15.51 -28.12 22.47
C LEU A 32 -15.04 -27.53 23.80
N CYS A 33 -14.01 -26.68 23.79
CA CYS A 33 -13.54 -25.97 24.98
C CYS A 33 -14.60 -24.98 25.50
N VAL A 34 -15.31 -24.26 24.62
CA VAL A 34 -16.47 -23.43 25.01
C VAL A 34 -17.57 -24.27 25.64
N LEU A 35 -17.89 -25.44 25.07
CA LEU A 35 -18.89 -26.34 25.65
C LEU A 35 -18.46 -26.91 27.01
N ARG A 36 -17.16 -27.18 27.21
CA ARG A 36 -16.60 -27.57 28.51
C ARG A 36 -16.68 -26.45 29.53
N PHE A 37 -16.42 -25.21 29.11
CA PHE A 37 -16.60 -24.01 29.93
C PHE A 37 -18.06 -23.81 30.39
N ARG A 38 -19.04 -24.16 29.54
CA ARG A 38 -20.48 -24.01 29.80
C ARG A 38 -21.11 -25.14 30.62
N ARG A 39 -20.36 -26.17 31.01
CA ARG A 39 -20.96 -27.29 31.76
C ARG A 39 -21.52 -26.79 33.10
N PRO A 40 -22.77 -27.13 33.44
CA PRO A 40 -23.36 -26.72 34.70
C PRO A 40 -22.62 -27.39 35.86
N GLN A 41 -22.22 -26.59 36.84
CA GLN A 41 -21.49 -27.08 38.00
C GLN A 41 -21.83 -26.24 39.24
N THR A 42 -21.70 -26.84 40.40
CA THR A 42 -22.13 -26.30 41.70
C THR A 42 -21.56 -24.91 41.97
N VAL A 43 -22.31 -24.06 42.69
CA VAL A 43 -22.03 -22.63 42.97
C VAL A 43 -20.59 -22.35 43.41
N ARG A 44 -19.93 -23.29 44.12
CA ARG A 44 -18.53 -23.20 44.56
C ARG A 44 -17.48 -23.16 43.43
N ASN A 45 -17.85 -23.47 42.19
CA ASN A 45 -16.93 -23.69 41.07
C ASN A 45 -16.81 -22.48 40.11
N HIS A 46 -17.47 -21.35 40.41
CA HIS A 46 -17.46 -20.15 39.55
C HIS A 46 -16.07 -19.48 39.43
N TYR A 47 -15.24 -19.60 40.47
CA TYR A 47 -13.87 -19.09 40.53
C TYR A 47 -12.80 -20.14 40.17
N SER A 48 -13.22 -21.30 39.65
CA SER A 48 -12.28 -22.38 39.37
C SER A 48 -11.31 -22.00 38.24
N LEU A 49 -10.01 -22.04 38.53
CA LEU A 49 -8.94 -21.83 37.53
C LEU A 49 -9.11 -22.73 36.31
N ARG A 50 -9.64 -23.94 36.50
CA ARG A 50 -9.93 -24.89 35.42
C ARG A 50 -10.94 -24.34 34.42
N ARG A 51 -11.97 -23.60 34.87
CA ARG A 51 -12.98 -23.01 33.99
C ARG A 51 -12.38 -21.89 33.15
N TRP A 52 -11.59 -21.02 33.77
CA TRP A 52 -10.88 -19.95 33.08
C TRP A 52 -9.84 -20.49 32.09
N ALA A 53 -9.17 -21.60 32.42
CA ALA A 53 -8.29 -22.30 31.50
C ALA A 53 -9.04 -22.82 30.25
N TRP A 54 -10.25 -23.38 30.40
CA TRP A 54 -11.07 -23.78 29.25
C TRP A 54 -11.53 -22.59 28.41
N LEU A 55 -11.84 -21.44 29.03
CA LEU A 55 -12.21 -20.22 28.30
C LEU A 55 -11.00 -19.68 27.51
N LEU A 56 -9.84 -19.59 28.15
CA LEU A 56 -8.60 -19.16 27.51
C LEU A 56 -8.26 -20.08 26.34
N LEU A 57 -8.21 -21.39 26.56
CA LEU A 57 -7.91 -22.38 25.52
C LEU A 57 -8.94 -22.33 24.38
N ALA A 58 -10.22 -22.11 24.69
CA ALA A 58 -11.25 -21.96 23.67
C ALA A 58 -10.96 -20.80 22.73
N PHE A 59 -10.70 -19.60 23.26
CA PHE A 59 -10.47 -18.41 22.43
C PHE A 59 -9.09 -18.40 21.80
N VAL A 60 -8.09 -19.07 22.37
CA VAL A 60 -6.83 -19.37 21.67
C VAL A 60 -7.10 -20.22 20.43
N CYS A 61 -7.79 -21.35 20.55
CA CYS A 61 -8.10 -22.21 19.40
C CYS A 61 -9.02 -21.54 18.38
N LEU A 62 -10.06 -20.83 18.80
CA LEU A 62 -10.96 -20.12 17.87
C LEU A 62 -10.23 -18.99 17.13
N THR A 63 -9.29 -18.30 17.78
CA THR A 63 -8.47 -17.29 17.11
C THR A 63 -7.46 -17.92 16.17
N LEU A 64 -6.85 -19.06 16.53
CA LEU A 64 -6.00 -19.82 15.60
C LEU A 64 -6.77 -20.24 14.34
N SER A 65 -8.04 -20.65 14.48
CA SER A 65 -8.92 -20.91 13.34
C SER A 65 -9.10 -19.67 12.45
N LEU A 66 -9.36 -18.50 13.04
CA LEU A 66 -9.41 -17.22 12.33
C LEU A 66 -8.10 -16.89 11.59
N CYS A 67 -6.94 -17.16 12.21
CA CYS A 67 -5.62 -16.94 11.61
C CYS A 67 -5.32 -17.88 10.44
N VAL A 68 -5.85 -19.12 10.44
CA VAL A 68 -5.73 -20.03 9.30
C VAL A 68 -6.52 -19.52 8.11
N LYS A 69 -7.77 -19.11 8.33
CA LYS A 69 -8.64 -18.57 7.28
C LYS A 69 -9.73 -17.69 7.90
N TYR A 70 -10.06 -16.58 7.24
CA TYR A 70 -11.08 -15.66 7.73
C TYR A 70 -12.49 -16.25 7.86
N VAL A 71 -12.79 -17.38 7.22
CA VAL A 71 -14.05 -18.12 7.46
C VAL A 71 -14.16 -18.61 8.92
N GLY A 72 -13.03 -18.80 9.61
CA GLY A 72 -12.98 -19.09 11.05
C GLY A 72 -13.63 -18.02 11.93
N PHE A 73 -13.84 -16.81 11.40
CA PHE A 73 -14.60 -15.73 12.05
C PHE A 73 -15.99 -16.20 12.50
N TYR A 74 -16.68 -17.01 11.70
CA TYR A 74 -18.01 -17.52 12.05
C TYR A 74 -17.97 -18.44 13.27
N SER A 75 -16.95 -19.30 13.37
CA SER A 75 -16.72 -20.16 14.54
C SER A 75 -16.40 -19.33 15.79
N TRP A 76 -15.62 -18.26 15.63
CA TRP A 76 -15.29 -17.34 16.71
C TRP A 76 -16.54 -16.58 17.21
N CYS A 77 -17.37 -16.05 16.31
CA CYS A 77 -18.66 -15.43 16.64
C CYS A 77 -19.60 -16.41 17.36
N LEU A 78 -19.66 -17.66 16.90
CA LEU A 78 -20.43 -18.70 17.59
C LEU A 78 -19.90 -18.92 19.01
N GLY A 79 -18.58 -18.98 19.21
CA GLY A 79 -17.96 -19.05 20.52
C GLY A 79 -18.41 -17.92 21.46
N ILE A 80 -18.41 -16.68 20.97
CA ILE A 80 -18.92 -15.51 21.72
C ILE A 80 -20.39 -15.67 22.03
N ALA A 81 -21.24 -15.99 21.06
CA ALA A 81 -22.68 -16.14 21.27
C ALA A 81 -22.99 -17.18 22.36
N LEU A 82 -22.22 -18.27 22.41
CA LEU A 82 -22.35 -19.30 23.44
C LEU A 82 -21.92 -18.81 24.84
N VAL A 83 -20.87 -17.98 24.93
CA VAL A 83 -20.46 -17.35 26.20
C VAL A 83 -21.44 -16.28 26.64
N CYS A 84 -21.97 -15.45 25.73
CA CYS A 84 -23.02 -14.48 26.01
C CYS A 84 -24.28 -15.16 26.52
N ARG A 85 -24.68 -16.29 25.91
CA ARG A 85 -25.81 -17.10 26.39
C ARG A 85 -25.56 -17.69 27.78
N ASP A 86 -24.33 -18.11 28.08
CA ASP A 86 -23.96 -18.57 29.42
C ASP A 86 -24.05 -17.44 30.45
N TYR A 87 -23.57 -16.25 30.09
CA TYR A 87 -23.69 -15.06 30.93
C TYR A 87 -25.15 -14.65 31.15
N TRP A 88 -25.99 -14.70 30.11
CA TRP A 88 -27.42 -14.41 30.22
C TRP A 88 -28.14 -15.33 31.24
N ARG A 89 -27.73 -16.60 31.32
CA ARG A 89 -28.25 -17.54 32.32
C ARG A 89 -27.77 -17.22 33.73
N LEU A 90 -26.55 -16.71 33.87
CA LEU A 90 -26.02 -16.26 35.16
C LEU A 90 -26.83 -15.08 35.72
N LEU A 91 -27.30 -14.18 34.86
CA LEU A 91 -28.15 -13.04 35.27
C LEU A 91 -29.50 -13.46 35.85
N ALA A 92 -30.00 -14.66 35.50
CA ALA A 92 -31.26 -15.18 36.03
C ALA A 92 -31.11 -15.79 37.45
N ASP A 93 -29.88 -16.02 37.92
CA ASP A 93 -29.62 -16.63 39.22
C ASP A 93 -29.63 -15.58 40.34
N ARG A 94 -30.64 -15.64 41.21
CA ARG A 94 -30.82 -14.72 42.34
C ARG A 94 -29.74 -14.88 43.42
N ALA A 95 -28.94 -15.94 43.38
CA ALA A 95 -27.83 -16.14 44.31
C ALA A 95 -26.60 -15.28 43.99
N VAL A 96 -26.55 -14.66 42.79
CA VAL A 96 -25.41 -13.86 42.32
C VAL A 96 -25.70 -12.38 42.54
N SER A 97 -24.79 -11.67 43.22
CA SER A 97 -24.86 -10.21 43.37
C SER A 97 -24.55 -9.50 42.05
N ASP A 98 -25.19 -8.35 41.80
CA ASP A 98 -24.95 -7.49 40.63
C ASP A 98 -23.46 -7.15 40.43
N ILE A 99 -22.71 -6.91 41.52
CA ILE A 99 -21.27 -6.63 41.47
C ILE A 99 -20.49 -7.86 40.98
N SER A 100 -20.88 -9.05 41.42
CA SER A 100 -20.27 -10.31 40.96
C SER A 100 -20.60 -10.58 39.48
N ALA A 101 -21.83 -10.27 39.06
CA ALA A 101 -22.24 -10.37 37.66
C ALA A 101 -21.45 -9.39 36.76
N LEU A 102 -21.21 -8.15 37.21
CA LEU A 102 -20.37 -7.18 36.49
C LEU A 102 -18.92 -7.65 36.41
N TYR A 103 -18.36 -8.14 37.51
CA TYR A 103 -17.00 -8.71 37.54
C TYR A 103 -16.85 -9.87 36.55
N HIS A 104 -17.82 -10.78 36.50
CA HIS A 104 -17.83 -11.88 35.54
C HIS A 104 -17.93 -11.41 34.09
N ALA A 105 -18.69 -10.35 33.80
CA ALA A 105 -18.75 -9.78 32.45
C ALA A 105 -17.40 -9.20 32.03
N VAL A 106 -16.84 -8.30 32.85
CA VAL A 106 -15.57 -7.62 32.56
C VAL A 106 -14.44 -8.63 32.40
N LEU A 107 -14.32 -9.59 33.32
CA LEU A 107 -13.24 -10.57 33.29
C LEU A 107 -13.36 -11.52 32.08
N ARG A 108 -14.57 -11.96 31.71
CA ARG A 108 -14.77 -12.78 30.50
C ARG A 108 -14.39 -12.01 29.25
N SER A 109 -14.86 -10.76 29.13
CA SER A 109 -14.53 -9.89 28.00
C SER A 109 -13.03 -9.64 27.90
N ALA A 110 -12.38 -9.33 29.03
CA ALA A 110 -10.94 -9.11 29.08
C ALA A 110 -10.13 -10.34 28.65
N VAL A 111 -10.49 -11.53 29.16
CA VAL A 111 -9.82 -12.79 28.77
C VAL A 111 -10.00 -13.08 27.28
N ILE A 112 -11.21 -12.90 26.75
CA ILE A 112 -11.51 -13.14 25.33
C ILE A 112 -10.69 -12.19 24.44
N VAL A 113 -10.74 -10.88 24.71
CA VAL A 113 -10.06 -9.86 23.93
C VAL A 113 -8.54 -10.03 24.02
N ALA A 114 -7.99 -10.21 25.24
CA ALA A 114 -6.56 -10.39 25.43
C ALA A 114 -6.05 -11.65 24.74
N ALA A 115 -6.76 -12.78 24.87
CA ALA A 115 -6.37 -14.04 24.21
C ALA A 115 -6.41 -13.92 22.69
N SER A 116 -7.47 -13.32 22.13
CA SER A 116 -7.59 -13.14 20.69
C SER A 116 -6.55 -12.18 20.14
N LEU A 117 -6.32 -11.03 20.78
CA LEU A 117 -5.31 -10.07 20.34
C LEU A 117 -3.90 -10.66 20.42
N ALA A 118 -3.56 -11.32 21.53
CA ALA A 118 -2.25 -11.91 21.73
C ALA A 118 -1.93 -12.99 20.68
N VAL A 119 -2.88 -13.88 20.40
CA VAL A 119 -2.69 -14.94 19.39
C VAL A 119 -2.59 -14.36 17.98
N TYR A 120 -3.47 -13.43 17.63
CA TYR A 120 -3.46 -12.82 16.30
C TYR A 120 -2.15 -12.06 16.04
N LEU A 121 -1.74 -11.18 16.96
CA LEU A 121 -0.50 -10.43 16.84
C LEU A 121 0.74 -11.34 16.88
N ALA A 122 0.74 -12.41 17.70
CA ALA A 122 1.86 -13.34 17.75
C ALA A 122 2.06 -14.08 16.42
N VAL A 123 0.97 -14.49 15.75
CA VAL A 123 1.06 -15.14 14.43
C VAL A 123 1.62 -14.17 13.39
N PHE A 124 1.14 -12.93 13.34
CA PHE A 124 1.67 -11.91 12.42
C PHE A 124 3.12 -11.54 12.73
N TYR A 125 3.48 -11.45 14.01
CA TYR A 125 4.86 -11.22 14.43
C TYR A 125 5.78 -12.35 13.94
N ILE A 126 5.42 -13.60 14.18
CA ILE A 126 6.18 -14.75 13.69
C ILE A 126 6.27 -14.74 12.16
N HIS A 127 5.16 -14.45 11.47
CA HIS A 127 5.13 -14.35 10.00
C HIS A 127 6.13 -13.32 9.48
N LEU A 128 6.11 -12.09 10.00
CA LEU A 128 6.98 -11.00 9.54
C LEU A 128 8.45 -11.20 9.94
N VAL A 129 8.73 -11.84 11.08
CA VAL A 129 10.10 -12.16 11.50
C VAL A 129 10.70 -13.30 10.68
N VAL A 130 9.90 -14.32 10.34
CA VAL A 130 10.38 -15.47 9.54
C VAL A 130 10.49 -15.12 8.06
N LEU A 131 9.56 -14.34 7.52
CA LEU A 131 9.54 -13.92 6.11
C LEU A 131 10.08 -12.51 5.94
N ASN A 132 11.32 -12.31 6.38
CA ASN A 132 12.01 -11.02 6.32
C ASN A 132 12.73 -10.74 4.99
N LYS A 133 12.66 -11.64 4.01
CA LYS A 133 13.35 -11.51 2.70
C LYS A 133 12.41 -11.06 1.60
N ALA A 134 12.94 -10.29 0.66
CA ALA A 134 12.24 -9.88 -0.56
C ALA A 134 11.84 -11.10 -1.41
N GLY A 135 10.72 -11.00 -2.10
CA GLY A 135 10.15 -12.08 -2.90
C GLY A 135 9.28 -11.55 -4.04
N PRO A 136 8.89 -12.38 -5.02
CA PRO A 136 8.31 -11.92 -6.30
C PRO A 136 7.00 -11.12 -6.20
N HIS A 137 6.32 -11.16 -5.05
CA HIS A 137 5.02 -10.50 -4.83
C HIS A 137 5.10 -9.39 -3.76
N ASP A 138 6.31 -8.99 -3.35
CA ASP A 138 6.49 -7.86 -2.44
C ASP A 138 6.09 -6.52 -3.09
N SER A 139 6.04 -6.45 -4.42
CA SER A 139 5.61 -5.30 -5.23
C SER A 139 4.23 -4.74 -4.83
N VAL A 140 3.34 -5.57 -4.28
CA VAL A 140 2.01 -5.14 -3.81
C VAL A 140 2.08 -4.33 -2.50
N MET A 141 3.17 -4.48 -1.73
CA MET A 141 3.38 -3.76 -0.48
C MET A 141 3.91 -2.35 -0.73
N THR A 142 3.80 -1.48 0.28
CA THR A 142 4.33 -0.11 0.21
C THR A 142 5.86 -0.11 0.10
N SER A 143 6.45 0.92 -0.52
CA SER A 143 7.92 1.04 -0.63
C SER A 143 8.60 1.03 0.74
N ALA A 144 7.99 1.65 1.76
CA ALA A 144 8.51 1.63 3.12
C ALA A 144 8.56 0.21 3.73
N PHE A 145 7.56 -0.63 3.45
CA PHE A 145 7.59 -2.03 3.89
C PHE A 145 8.63 -2.84 3.12
N GLN A 146 8.72 -2.68 1.80
CA GLN A 146 9.71 -3.35 0.96
C GLN A 146 11.15 -2.99 1.36
N ALA A 147 11.38 -1.73 1.76
CA ALA A 147 12.68 -1.26 2.23
C ALA A 147 13.12 -1.91 3.57
N ASN A 148 12.19 -2.48 4.34
CA ASN A 148 12.50 -3.24 5.55
C ASN A 148 12.82 -4.73 5.29
N LEU A 149 12.59 -5.23 4.07
CA LEU A 149 12.93 -6.60 3.69
C LEU A 149 14.41 -6.73 3.33
N GLU A 150 15.01 -7.87 3.63
CA GLU A 150 16.37 -8.21 3.20
C GLU A 150 16.39 -8.51 1.69
N GLY A 151 17.23 -7.79 0.95
CA GLY A 151 17.34 -7.90 -0.51
C GLY A 151 16.32 -7.02 -1.23
N GLY A 152 16.10 -7.27 -2.52
CA GLY A 152 15.13 -6.52 -3.33
C GLY A 152 15.36 -5.01 -3.30
N LEU A 153 14.31 -4.25 -2.97
CA LEU A 153 14.37 -2.80 -2.91
C LEU A 153 15.44 -2.30 -1.92
N ALA A 154 15.57 -2.92 -0.75
CA ALA A 154 16.51 -2.49 0.27
C ALA A 154 17.98 -2.58 -0.17
N SER A 155 18.32 -3.53 -1.05
CA SER A 155 19.66 -3.57 -1.66
C SER A 155 19.90 -2.48 -2.69
N ILE A 156 18.87 -2.10 -3.44
CA ILE A 156 18.95 -1.07 -4.49
C ILE A 156 19.05 0.32 -3.87
N THR A 157 18.29 0.57 -2.81
CA THR A 157 18.22 1.87 -2.13
C THR A 157 19.31 2.05 -1.07
N ARG A 158 20.18 1.04 -0.85
CA ARG A 158 21.23 1.11 0.17
C ARG A 158 22.24 2.20 -0.17
N GLY A 159 22.33 3.21 0.69
CA GLY A 159 23.27 4.33 0.52
C GLY A 159 22.78 5.40 -0.45
N GLN A 160 21.53 5.35 -0.89
CA GLN A 160 20.94 6.43 -1.69
C GLN A 160 20.81 7.72 -0.86
N PRO A 161 20.90 8.90 -1.49
CA PRO A 161 20.67 10.16 -0.80
C PRO A 161 19.25 10.26 -0.23
N LEU A 162 19.13 10.85 0.96
CA LEU A 162 17.84 10.98 1.65
C LEU A 162 17.04 12.19 1.16
N GLU A 163 17.69 13.35 1.04
CA GLU A 163 17.05 14.63 0.72
C GLU A 163 16.90 14.82 -0.80
N VAL A 164 15.68 14.98 -1.28
CA VAL A 164 15.41 15.31 -2.68
C VAL A 164 15.69 16.79 -2.90
N GLY A 165 16.56 17.10 -3.86
CA GLY A 165 17.01 18.44 -4.16
C GLY A 165 16.96 18.77 -5.65
N HIS A 166 17.35 19.99 -5.98
CA HIS A 166 17.60 20.39 -7.35
C HIS A 166 18.70 19.52 -7.99
N GLY A 167 18.40 18.92 -9.15
CA GLY A 167 19.30 18.00 -9.85
C GLY A 167 19.18 16.54 -9.40
N SER A 168 18.30 16.23 -8.43
CA SER A 168 18.01 14.85 -8.02
C SER A 168 17.32 14.08 -9.13
N GLN A 169 17.84 12.89 -9.43
CA GLN A 169 17.20 11.90 -10.30
C GLN A 169 16.40 10.94 -9.42
N VAL A 170 15.10 10.83 -9.65
CA VAL A 170 14.17 10.09 -8.82
C VAL A 170 13.24 9.22 -9.64
N THR A 171 12.81 8.11 -9.08
CA THR A 171 11.64 7.37 -9.58
C THR A 171 10.44 7.69 -8.69
N LEU A 172 9.33 8.10 -9.31
CA LEU A 172 8.09 8.42 -8.60
C LEU A 172 7.13 7.25 -8.69
N ARG A 173 6.79 6.66 -7.54
CA ARG A 173 5.86 5.55 -7.44
C ARG A 173 4.54 6.01 -6.83
N HIS A 174 3.44 5.51 -7.36
CA HIS A 174 2.12 5.68 -6.76
C HIS A 174 2.05 4.93 -5.43
N THR A 175 1.69 5.64 -4.36
CA THR A 175 1.87 5.14 -2.97
C THR A 175 0.83 4.08 -2.59
N HIS A 176 -0.41 4.21 -3.05
CA HIS A 176 -1.53 3.36 -2.63
C HIS A 176 -1.96 2.38 -3.73
N GLY A 177 -2.38 1.17 -3.36
CA GLY A 177 -2.91 0.20 -4.32
C GLY A 177 -1.84 -0.45 -5.20
N ARG A 178 -1.99 -0.37 -6.53
CA ARG A 178 -1.13 -1.11 -7.48
C ARG A 178 0.22 -0.44 -7.68
N ALA A 179 1.28 -1.25 -7.70
CA ALA A 179 2.63 -0.79 -8.05
C ALA A 179 2.65 -0.16 -9.43
N CYS A 180 3.06 1.10 -9.48
CA CYS A 180 2.99 1.89 -10.68
C CYS A 180 3.96 3.07 -10.59
N TRP A 181 4.89 3.19 -11.53
CA TRP A 181 5.87 4.27 -11.60
C TRP A 181 5.49 5.25 -12.69
N LEU A 182 5.66 6.54 -12.41
CA LEU A 182 5.50 7.60 -13.41
C LEU A 182 6.51 7.35 -14.53
N HIS A 183 6.00 7.18 -15.75
CA HIS A 183 6.76 6.67 -16.88
C HIS A 183 6.55 7.57 -18.09
N SER A 184 7.58 7.67 -18.94
CA SER A 184 7.42 8.32 -20.24
C SER A 184 8.36 7.71 -21.27
N HIS A 185 7.92 7.62 -22.51
CA HIS A 185 8.71 7.04 -23.61
C HIS A 185 8.52 7.90 -24.87
N PRO A 186 9.37 7.78 -25.91
CA PRO A 186 9.33 8.69 -27.06
C PRO A 186 8.04 8.71 -27.89
N HIS A 187 7.09 7.80 -27.65
CA HIS A 187 5.81 7.77 -28.37
C HIS A 187 4.88 8.90 -27.91
N VAL A 188 4.09 9.40 -28.84
CA VAL A 188 3.18 10.53 -28.65
C VAL A 188 1.72 10.09 -28.61
N TYR A 189 0.86 10.87 -27.96
CA TYR A 189 -0.59 10.64 -28.01
C TYR A 189 -1.09 10.71 -29.46
N PRO A 190 -2.09 9.90 -29.86
CA PRO A 190 -2.64 9.97 -31.21
C PRO A 190 -3.39 11.30 -31.40
N ILE A 191 -3.30 11.94 -32.56
CA ILE A 191 -3.94 13.26 -32.82
C ILE A 191 -5.43 13.27 -32.44
N ARG A 192 -6.11 12.14 -32.65
CA ARG A 192 -7.47 11.90 -32.15
C ARG A 192 -7.52 10.60 -31.39
N TYR A 193 -8.21 10.60 -30.26
CA TYR A 193 -8.53 9.38 -29.53
C TYR A 193 -9.61 8.56 -30.29
N PRO A 194 -9.84 7.30 -29.90
CA PRO A 194 -10.84 6.43 -30.54
C PRO A 194 -12.27 7.02 -30.60
N ASP A 195 -12.61 7.90 -29.67
CA ASP A 195 -13.90 8.59 -29.59
C ASP A 195 -13.95 9.93 -30.35
N GLN A 196 -12.97 10.18 -31.22
CA GLN A 196 -12.84 11.38 -32.07
C GLN A 196 -12.50 12.69 -31.33
N ARG A 197 -12.29 12.67 -30.01
CA ARG A 197 -11.74 13.84 -29.29
C ARG A 197 -10.30 14.09 -29.74
N GLY A 198 -9.93 15.37 -29.86
CA GLY A 198 -8.56 15.77 -30.15
C GLY A 198 -7.65 15.58 -28.94
N SER A 199 -6.40 15.15 -29.18
CA SER A 199 -5.34 15.16 -28.18
C SER A 199 -4.33 16.27 -28.47
N SER A 200 -3.36 16.42 -27.58
CA SER A 200 -2.25 17.36 -27.74
C SER A 200 -1.17 16.90 -28.73
N HIS A 201 -1.18 15.62 -29.10
CA HIS A 201 -0.10 14.97 -29.83
C HIS A 201 1.29 15.12 -29.17
N GLN A 202 1.33 15.36 -27.85
CA GLN A 202 2.57 15.42 -27.08
C GLN A 202 3.06 14.04 -26.66
N GLN A 203 4.25 13.97 -26.06
CA GLN A 203 4.81 12.72 -25.58
C GLN A 203 3.97 12.14 -24.45
N GLN A 204 3.72 10.83 -24.52
CA GLN A 204 2.88 10.13 -23.56
C GLN A 204 3.54 10.11 -22.18
N VAL A 205 2.72 10.38 -21.15
CA VAL A 205 3.08 10.10 -19.76
C VAL A 205 2.09 9.09 -19.24
N THR A 206 2.63 8.01 -18.70
CA THR A 206 1.85 6.85 -18.29
C THR A 206 2.31 6.41 -16.91
N CYS A 207 1.70 5.35 -16.43
CA CYS A 207 2.12 4.70 -15.22
C CYS A 207 2.41 3.23 -15.52
N TYR A 208 3.67 2.85 -15.37
CA TYR A 208 4.19 1.55 -15.75
C TYR A 208 4.39 0.65 -14.52
N THR A 209 4.14 -0.65 -14.65
CA THR A 209 4.09 -1.59 -13.52
C THR A 209 5.42 -2.29 -13.23
N PHE A 210 6.48 -1.95 -13.95
CA PHE A 210 7.80 -2.53 -13.79
C PHE A 210 8.85 -1.42 -13.69
N LYS A 211 10.00 -1.76 -13.11
CA LYS A 211 11.18 -0.90 -13.12
C LYS A 211 11.75 -0.81 -14.53
N ASP A 212 12.06 0.41 -14.96
CA ASP A 212 12.52 0.75 -16.29
C ASP A 212 13.28 2.09 -16.26
N VAL A 213 14.28 2.26 -17.12
CA VAL A 213 15.11 3.47 -17.24
C VAL A 213 14.24 4.69 -17.56
N ASN A 214 13.11 4.48 -18.23
CA ASN A 214 12.11 5.49 -18.56
C ASN A 214 11.21 5.90 -17.36
N ASN A 215 11.47 5.37 -16.16
CA ASN A 215 10.81 5.79 -14.92
C ASN A 215 11.59 6.90 -14.19
N TRP A 216 12.78 7.26 -14.67
CA TRP A 216 13.63 8.25 -14.03
C TRP A 216 13.24 9.68 -14.42
N TRP A 217 13.10 10.53 -13.41
CA TRP A 217 12.77 11.95 -13.54
C TRP A 217 13.81 12.80 -12.81
N ILE A 218 14.13 13.97 -13.34
CA ILE A 218 15.05 14.93 -12.75
C ILE A 218 14.24 16.07 -12.16
N VAL A 219 14.42 16.32 -10.86
CA VAL A 219 13.78 17.42 -10.15
C VAL A 219 14.59 18.71 -10.39
N LYS A 220 13.98 19.67 -11.07
CA LYS A 220 14.62 20.94 -11.48
C LYS A 220 13.90 22.13 -10.84
N ARG A 221 14.63 23.16 -10.38
CA ARG A 221 14.01 24.44 -10.01
C ARG A 221 13.74 25.26 -11.27
N PRO A 222 12.61 25.99 -11.38
CA PRO A 222 12.25 26.70 -12.61
C PRO A 222 13.28 27.73 -13.09
N ASN A 223 14.00 28.37 -12.15
CA ASN A 223 14.94 29.47 -12.42
C ASN A 223 16.40 29.01 -12.52
N LYS A 224 16.68 27.70 -12.58
CA LYS A 224 18.04 27.15 -12.61
C LYS A 224 18.17 26.19 -13.78
N ASP A 225 18.99 26.53 -14.77
CA ASP A 225 19.19 25.68 -15.94
C ASP A 225 20.17 24.55 -15.75
N ASN A 226 21.06 24.66 -14.76
CA ASN A 226 21.91 23.55 -14.38
C ASN A 226 21.07 22.38 -13.85
N LEU A 227 21.52 21.16 -14.08
CA LEU A 227 20.92 19.93 -13.56
C LEU A 227 21.85 19.19 -12.61
N VAL A 228 23.09 19.65 -12.43
CA VAL A 228 24.03 19.11 -11.46
C VAL A 228 23.67 19.58 -10.06
N VAL A 229 23.76 18.64 -9.12
CA VAL A 229 23.49 18.89 -7.71
C VAL A 229 24.60 19.75 -7.12
N SER A 230 24.24 20.89 -6.53
CA SER A 230 25.18 21.76 -5.83
C SER A 230 25.61 21.19 -4.48
N GLN A 231 26.75 21.64 -3.96
CA GLN A 231 27.13 21.46 -2.56
C GLN A 231 27.20 22.84 -1.88
N PRO A 232 26.37 23.12 -0.85
CA PRO A 232 25.36 22.25 -0.23
C PRO A 232 24.17 21.95 -1.16
N VAL A 233 23.46 20.84 -0.85
CA VAL A 233 22.30 20.39 -1.62
C VAL A 233 21.18 21.42 -1.51
N ASP A 234 20.67 21.87 -2.65
CA ASP A 234 19.49 22.73 -2.70
C ASP A 234 18.23 21.89 -2.55
N VAL A 235 17.88 21.58 -1.31
CA VAL A 235 16.76 20.71 -0.93
C VAL A 235 15.40 21.30 -1.34
N ILE A 236 14.49 20.44 -1.81
CA ILE A 236 13.11 20.82 -2.12
C ILE A 236 12.24 20.64 -0.87
N LYS A 237 11.43 21.66 -0.59
CA LYS A 237 10.54 21.68 0.57
C LYS A 237 9.07 21.71 0.18
N HIS A 238 8.19 21.54 1.17
CA HIS A 238 6.77 21.80 1.02
C HIS A 238 6.53 23.20 0.42
N ASP A 239 5.54 23.29 -0.48
CA ASP A 239 5.17 24.49 -1.27
C ASP A 239 6.20 24.98 -2.29
N ASP A 240 7.37 24.35 -2.41
CA ASP A 240 8.31 24.68 -3.48
C ASP A 240 7.73 24.32 -4.86
N VAL A 241 8.02 25.17 -5.84
CA VAL A 241 7.67 24.92 -7.25
C VAL A 241 8.87 24.31 -7.96
N VAL A 242 8.64 23.19 -8.65
CA VAL A 242 9.62 22.41 -9.39
C VAL A 242 9.14 22.11 -10.81
N GLN A 243 10.09 21.71 -11.65
CA GLN A 243 9.87 21.05 -12.93
C GLN A 243 10.35 19.61 -12.80
N LEU A 244 9.60 18.67 -13.37
CA LEU A 244 10.02 17.28 -13.48
C LEU A 244 10.41 17.03 -14.93
N VAL A 245 11.69 16.75 -15.17
CA VAL A 245 12.23 16.51 -16.51
C VAL A 245 12.48 15.02 -16.67
N HIS A 246 11.90 14.41 -17.70
CA HIS A 246 12.10 12.99 -17.97
C HIS A 246 13.57 12.69 -18.26
N GLY A 247 14.14 11.67 -17.62
CA GLY A 247 15.59 11.42 -17.59
C GLY A 247 16.18 11.07 -18.95
N ILE A 248 15.47 10.29 -19.77
CA ILE A 248 15.95 9.83 -21.08
C ILE A 248 15.58 10.77 -22.23
N THR A 249 14.40 11.38 -22.19
CA THR A 249 13.95 12.24 -23.31
C THR A 249 14.13 13.73 -23.04
N SER A 250 14.64 14.10 -21.86
CA SER A 250 14.85 15.50 -21.41
C SER A 250 13.63 16.42 -21.56
N ARG A 251 12.42 15.87 -21.58
CA ARG A 251 11.17 16.62 -21.75
C ARG A 251 10.50 16.84 -20.40
N ALA A 252 9.94 18.03 -20.20
CA ALA A 252 9.32 18.39 -18.95
C ALA A 252 7.88 17.86 -18.85
N LEU A 253 7.53 17.33 -17.68
CA LEU A 253 6.17 16.96 -17.31
C LEU A 253 5.26 18.19 -17.37
N ASN A 254 4.17 18.05 -18.09
CA ASN A 254 3.27 19.13 -18.46
C ASN A 254 1.82 18.67 -18.30
N SER A 255 0.94 19.59 -17.96
CA SER A 255 -0.50 19.39 -18.09
C SER A 255 -1.12 20.65 -18.68
N HIS A 256 -2.24 20.52 -19.36
CA HIS A 256 -2.83 21.59 -20.13
C HIS A 256 -4.33 21.31 -20.33
N ASP A 257 -5.06 22.27 -20.89
CA ASP A 257 -6.52 22.18 -21.02
C ASP A 257 -6.95 21.29 -22.20
N VAL A 258 -6.52 20.03 -22.17
CA VAL A 258 -6.93 18.95 -23.08
C VAL A 258 -7.46 17.82 -22.21
N ALA A 259 -8.60 17.25 -22.60
CA ALA A 259 -9.22 16.14 -21.87
C ALA A 259 -8.39 14.86 -22.00
N ALA A 260 -8.19 14.14 -20.90
CA ALA A 260 -7.42 12.89 -20.91
C ALA A 260 -8.06 11.78 -21.77
N ALA A 261 -7.26 10.83 -22.21
CA ALA A 261 -7.64 9.83 -23.21
C ALA A 261 -8.80 8.92 -22.76
N MET A 262 -8.71 8.35 -21.55
CA MET A 262 -9.70 7.43 -20.97
C MET A 262 -10.61 8.14 -19.96
N SER A 263 -10.14 9.24 -19.37
CA SER A 263 -10.85 9.99 -18.33
C SER A 263 -11.17 11.42 -18.79
N PRO A 264 -12.21 11.63 -19.63
CA PRO A 264 -12.46 12.92 -20.30
C PRO A 264 -12.81 14.08 -19.35
N HIS A 265 -13.12 13.80 -18.08
CA HIS A 265 -13.37 14.81 -17.04
C HIS A 265 -12.08 15.35 -16.41
N ASN A 266 -10.96 14.68 -16.64
CA ASN A 266 -9.63 15.02 -16.15
C ASN A 266 -8.79 15.64 -17.27
N GLN A 267 -7.73 16.36 -16.91
CA GLN A 267 -6.79 16.89 -17.90
C GLN A 267 -5.70 15.87 -18.26
N GLU A 268 -5.30 15.88 -19.53
CA GLU A 268 -4.17 15.11 -20.04
C GLU A 268 -2.88 15.55 -19.35
N VAL A 269 -2.04 14.56 -19.04
CA VAL A 269 -0.66 14.75 -18.58
C VAL A 269 0.26 14.24 -19.66
N SER A 270 1.25 15.02 -20.01
CA SER A 270 2.14 14.77 -21.13
C SER A 270 3.56 15.25 -20.84
N CYS A 271 4.50 14.84 -21.67
CA CYS A 271 5.82 15.47 -21.74
C CYS A 271 5.79 16.50 -22.88
N TYR A 272 6.03 17.77 -22.56
CA TYR A 272 5.87 18.87 -23.52
C TYR A 272 6.79 18.71 -24.73
N ILE A 273 6.24 18.94 -25.92
CA ILE A 273 6.98 19.02 -27.19
C ILE A 273 6.68 20.38 -27.80
N ASP A 274 7.72 21.14 -28.08
CA ASP A 274 7.57 22.41 -28.79
C ASP A 274 7.39 22.16 -30.29
N TYR A 275 6.14 22.22 -30.75
CA TYR A 275 5.80 22.17 -32.17
C TYR A 275 5.85 23.56 -32.84
N ASN A 276 6.45 24.57 -32.19
CA ASN A 276 6.42 25.96 -32.61
C ASN A 276 4.98 26.50 -32.71
N VAL A 277 4.14 26.09 -31.76
CA VAL A 277 2.73 26.48 -31.63
C VAL A 277 2.62 27.52 -30.52
N SER A 278 1.65 28.43 -30.62
CA SER A 278 1.46 29.55 -29.67
C SER A 278 1.07 29.16 -28.23
N MET A 279 1.10 27.87 -27.87
CA MET A 279 0.79 27.40 -26.52
C MET A 279 2.09 27.20 -25.73
N PRO A 280 2.37 28.04 -24.72
CA PRO A 280 3.56 27.87 -23.89
C PRO A 280 3.45 26.61 -23.04
N ALA A 281 4.61 26.05 -22.68
CA ALA A 281 4.68 24.95 -21.73
C ALA A 281 4.10 25.36 -20.36
N GLN A 282 3.29 24.48 -19.78
CA GLN A 282 2.75 24.58 -18.43
C GLN A 282 3.33 23.41 -17.62
N ASN A 283 4.59 23.55 -17.24
CA ASN A 283 5.41 22.47 -16.69
C ASN A 283 5.81 22.69 -15.23
N LEU A 284 5.12 23.59 -14.54
CA LEU A 284 5.40 23.95 -13.16
C LEU A 284 4.49 23.16 -12.21
N TRP A 285 5.10 22.51 -11.23
CA TRP A 285 4.43 21.68 -10.24
C TRP A 285 4.84 22.12 -8.84
N ARG A 286 3.87 22.45 -8.00
CA ARG A 286 4.08 22.73 -6.58
C ARG A 286 4.07 21.42 -5.79
N VAL A 287 5.04 21.23 -4.92
CA VAL A 287 5.18 20.04 -4.07
C VAL A 287 4.37 20.22 -2.79
N ASP A 288 3.37 19.36 -2.58
CA ASP A 288 2.58 19.28 -1.34
C ASP A 288 2.95 18.00 -0.58
N ILE A 289 3.75 18.13 0.48
CA ILE A 289 4.12 17.02 1.38
C ILE A 289 2.95 16.70 2.33
N VAL A 290 2.36 15.52 2.16
CA VAL A 290 1.14 15.07 2.84
C VAL A 290 1.39 14.69 4.29
N ASN A 291 2.46 13.96 4.56
CA ASN A 291 2.82 13.44 5.89
C ASN A 291 3.83 14.34 6.63
N ARG A 292 3.77 15.66 6.38
CA ARG A 292 4.70 16.65 6.97
C ARG A 292 4.70 16.68 8.50
N GLU A 293 3.58 16.34 9.14
CA GLU A 293 3.50 16.29 10.61
C GLU A 293 4.39 15.19 11.21
N GLN A 294 4.73 14.18 10.42
CA GLN A 294 5.54 13.04 10.83
C GLN A 294 6.99 13.16 10.35
N GLU A 295 7.19 13.56 9.09
CA GLU A 295 8.51 13.56 8.42
C GLU A 295 9.14 14.97 8.25
N GLY A 296 8.42 16.04 8.59
CA GLY A 296 8.84 17.42 8.41
C GLY A 296 8.57 17.99 7.01
N ASP A 297 9.08 19.21 6.77
CA ASP A 297 8.81 19.98 5.54
C ASP A 297 9.79 19.71 4.38
N VAL A 298 10.77 18.83 4.58
CA VAL A 298 11.76 18.46 3.56
C VAL A 298 11.29 17.23 2.80
N TRP A 299 11.47 17.22 1.49
CA TRP A 299 11.12 16.06 0.67
C TRP A 299 12.18 14.96 0.79
N HIS A 300 11.85 13.89 1.49
CA HIS A 300 12.70 12.72 1.69
C HIS A 300 12.32 11.53 0.81
N THR A 301 13.31 10.72 0.45
CA THR A 301 13.10 9.47 -0.28
C THR A 301 12.46 8.41 0.61
N ILE A 302 11.58 7.58 0.02
CA ILE A 302 10.80 6.49 0.66
C ILE A 302 9.78 6.97 1.71
N GLN A 303 10.15 7.91 2.57
CA GLN A 303 9.39 8.37 3.73
C GLN A 303 8.33 9.41 3.38
N SER A 304 8.68 10.42 2.57
CA SER A 304 7.73 11.49 2.24
C SER A 304 6.72 11.02 1.22
N GLN A 305 5.45 11.27 1.54
CA GLN A 305 4.32 11.16 0.63
C GLN A 305 4.01 12.55 0.09
N VAL A 306 3.99 12.70 -1.23
CA VAL A 306 3.83 14.00 -1.89
C VAL A 306 2.68 14.01 -2.90
N ARG A 307 2.07 15.17 -3.07
CA ARG A 307 1.24 15.51 -4.22
C ARG A 307 1.97 16.52 -5.08
N LEU A 308 1.82 16.36 -6.39
CA LEU A 308 2.33 17.30 -7.37
C LEU A 308 1.15 18.11 -7.89
N ILE A 309 1.08 19.38 -7.49
CA ILE A 309 -0.03 20.28 -7.85
C ILE A 309 0.41 21.12 -9.05
N HIS A 310 -0.24 20.93 -10.18
CA HIS A 310 0.00 21.73 -11.37
C HIS A 310 -0.30 23.20 -11.10
N VAL A 311 0.68 24.09 -11.30
CA VAL A 311 0.56 25.50 -10.86
C VAL A 311 -0.51 26.25 -11.67
N ASN A 312 -0.55 26.06 -12.98
CA ASN A 312 -1.45 26.80 -13.86
C ASN A 312 -2.93 26.45 -13.66
N THR A 313 -3.24 25.18 -13.38
CA THR A 313 -4.63 24.71 -13.26
C THR A 313 -5.03 24.34 -11.82
N SER A 314 -4.09 24.37 -10.87
CA SER A 314 -4.28 23.98 -9.48
C SER A 314 -4.85 22.56 -9.30
N GLN A 315 -4.54 21.66 -10.24
CA GLN A 315 -4.97 20.25 -10.22
C GLN A 315 -3.83 19.34 -9.78
N ALA A 316 -4.14 18.25 -9.09
CA ALA A 316 -3.15 17.31 -8.59
C ALA A 316 -2.88 16.19 -9.61
N LEU A 317 -1.62 15.81 -9.77
CA LEU A 317 -1.21 14.63 -10.54
C LEU A 317 -1.82 13.36 -9.94
N LYS A 318 -2.52 12.58 -10.75
CA LYS A 318 -3.35 11.45 -10.32
C LYS A 318 -3.10 10.21 -11.17
N PHE A 319 -3.05 9.06 -10.50
CA PHE A 319 -3.22 7.77 -11.13
C PHE A 319 -4.71 7.49 -11.40
N SER A 320 -5.13 7.36 -12.66
CA SER A 320 -6.57 7.22 -13.00
C SER A 320 -7.15 5.83 -12.69
N GLY A 321 -6.30 4.81 -12.56
CA GLY A 321 -6.71 3.40 -12.53
C GLY A 321 -7.19 2.84 -13.87
N ARG A 322 -7.27 3.65 -14.93
CA ARG A 322 -7.64 3.23 -16.29
C ARG A 322 -6.41 2.82 -17.09
N GLN A 323 -6.62 1.95 -18.06
CA GLN A 323 -5.58 1.45 -18.94
C GLN A 323 -5.73 2.11 -20.31
N LEU A 324 -4.62 2.58 -20.87
CA LEU A 324 -4.58 3.09 -22.23
C LEU A 324 -4.76 1.94 -23.23
N PRO A 325 -5.31 2.19 -24.43
CA PRO A 325 -5.39 1.18 -25.49
C PRO A 325 -4.01 0.80 -26.04
N ASP A 326 -4.01 -0.02 -27.10
CA ASP A 326 -2.78 -0.54 -27.73
C ASP A 326 -1.77 0.55 -28.14
N TRP A 327 -2.22 1.74 -28.54
CA TRP A 327 -1.34 2.87 -28.88
C TRP A 327 -0.55 3.43 -27.67
N GLY A 328 -1.00 3.15 -26.45
CA GLY A 328 -0.33 3.46 -25.19
C GLY A 328 0.24 2.20 -24.51
N PHE A 329 0.49 1.14 -25.29
CA PHE A 329 1.10 -0.11 -24.84
C PHE A 329 0.38 -0.80 -23.69
N ASN A 330 -0.93 -0.58 -23.54
CA ASN A 330 -1.69 -1.10 -22.40
C ASN A 330 -1.09 -0.69 -21.03
N GLN A 331 -0.41 0.46 -20.97
CA GLN A 331 0.05 1.07 -19.72
C GLN A 331 -1.11 1.81 -19.04
N HIS A 332 -0.93 2.22 -17.78
CA HIS A 332 -2.00 2.92 -17.07
C HIS A 332 -1.96 4.43 -17.36
N GLU A 333 -3.14 5.06 -17.36
CA GLU A 333 -3.30 6.47 -17.63
C GLU A 333 -2.98 7.31 -16.38
N VAL A 334 -2.17 8.35 -16.57
CA VAL A 334 -1.90 9.42 -15.59
C VAL A 334 -2.64 10.68 -16.05
N VAL A 335 -3.30 11.36 -15.12
CA VAL A 335 -4.11 12.55 -15.39
C VAL A 335 -3.89 13.60 -14.32
N THR A 336 -4.50 14.79 -14.45
CA THR A 336 -4.70 15.67 -13.30
C THR A 336 -6.16 15.74 -12.87
N ASP A 337 -6.38 16.00 -11.58
CA ASP A 337 -7.71 16.06 -10.99
C ASP A 337 -7.89 17.32 -10.14
N ARG A 338 -9.11 17.87 -10.17
CA ARG A 338 -9.53 18.99 -9.33
C ARG A 338 -9.71 18.56 -7.87
N VAL A 339 -10.02 17.29 -7.64
CA VAL A 339 -10.07 16.72 -6.29
C VAL A 339 -8.64 16.44 -5.83
N ILE A 340 -8.04 17.40 -5.12
CA ILE A 340 -6.64 17.32 -4.68
C ILE A 340 -6.46 16.26 -3.58
N HIS A 341 -7.36 16.22 -2.60
CA HIS A 341 -7.23 15.33 -1.44
C HIS A 341 -7.86 13.96 -1.70
N GLN A 342 -7.10 13.05 -2.29
CA GLN A 342 -7.46 11.65 -2.49
C GLN A 342 -6.22 10.75 -2.48
N GLU A 343 -6.38 9.44 -2.26
CA GLU A 343 -5.28 8.47 -2.21
C GLU A 343 -4.54 8.35 -3.56
N ASP A 344 -5.28 8.45 -4.67
CA ASP A 344 -4.76 8.30 -6.05
C ASP A 344 -3.85 9.44 -6.52
N THR A 345 -3.71 10.51 -5.71
CA THR A 345 -2.85 11.66 -5.99
C THR A 345 -1.52 11.61 -5.24
N VAL A 346 -1.31 10.57 -4.44
CA VAL A 346 -0.17 10.46 -3.53
C VAL A 346 0.93 9.63 -4.19
N TRP A 347 2.11 10.24 -4.27
CA TRP A 347 3.31 9.68 -4.84
C TRP A 347 4.43 9.66 -3.80
N ASN A 348 5.37 8.74 -3.92
CA ASN A 348 6.59 8.71 -3.14
C ASN A 348 7.79 8.47 -4.03
N VAL A 349 8.94 9.01 -3.64
CA VAL A 349 10.20 8.70 -4.31
C VAL A 349 10.66 7.32 -3.83
N GLU A 350 10.88 6.39 -4.75
CA GLU A 350 11.36 5.05 -4.40
C GLU A 350 12.89 4.96 -4.52
N GLU A 351 13.43 5.30 -5.69
CA GLU A 351 14.87 5.32 -5.96
C GLU A 351 15.34 6.76 -6.18
N HIS A 352 16.55 7.06 -5.73
CA HIS A 352 17.10 8.42 -5.81
C HIS A 352 18.62 8.42 -6.02
N ARG A 353 19.09 9.30 -6.89
CA ARG A 353 20.51 9.52 -7.18
C ARG A 353 20.76 11.01 -7.44
N TYR A 354 21.96 11.50 -7.12
CA TYR A 354 22.36 12.86 -7.49
C TYR A 354 23.01 12.91 -8.86
N THR A 355 22.56 13.86 -9.70
CA THR A 355 23.20 14.14 -10.99
C THR A 355 24.60 14.72 -10.78
N LYS A 356 25.60 14.11 -11.42
CA LYS A 356 27.01 14.52 -11.32
C LYS A 356 27.55 15.20 -12.58
N SER A 357 27.04 14.84 -13.76
CA SER A 357 27.48 15.40 -15.04
C SER A 357 26.45 16.37 -15.62
N GLU A 358 26.93 17.42 -16.29
CA GLU A 358 26.11 18.35 -17.06
C GLU A 358 25.77 17.81 -18.47
N ASP A 359 26.59 16.89 -19.02
CA ASP A 359 26.38 16.37 -20.37
C ASP A 359 25.19 15.41 -20.41
N GLU A 360 24.22 15.72 -21.27
CA GLU A 360 23.04 14.90 -21.51
C GLU A 360 23.37 13.47 -21.93
N LYS A 361 24.34 13.28 -22.82
CA LYS A 361 24.70 11.93 -23.31
C LYS A 361 25.39 11.10 -22.22
N GLU A 362 26.14 11.75 -21.33
CA GLU A 362 26.76 11.07 -20.20
C GLU A 362 25.70 10.67 -19.17
N ARG A 363 24.74 11.56 -18.87
CA ARG A 363 23.62 11.24 -17.97
C ARG A 363 22.75 10.09 -18.49
N GLU A 364 22.42 10.08 -19.78
CA GLU A 364 21.67 8.97 -20.40
C GLU A 364 22.44 7.65 -20.27
N ARG A 365 23.75 7.66 -20.53
CA ARG A 365 24.61 6.48 -20.37
C ARG A 365 24.67 6.00 -18.93
N ASP A 366 24.80 6.92 -17.98
CA ASP A 366 24.82 6.61 -16.55
C ASP A 366 23.51 5.97 -16.08
N LEU A 367 22.37 6.50 -16.54
CA LEU A 367 21.04 5.95 -16.26
C LEU A 367 20.89 4.52 -16.79
N VAL A 368 21.24 4.30 -18.06
CA VAL A 368 21.15 2.98 -18.70
C VAL A 368 22.09 1.98 -18.03
N ASN A 369 23.33 2.37 -17.74
CA ASN A 369 24.31 1.48 -17.10
C ASN A 369 23.89 1.08 -15.69
N ALA A 370 23.26 1.99 -14.95
CA ALA A 370 22.89 1.76 -13.57
C ALA A 370 21.54 1.04 -13.39
N GLU A 371 20.89 0.65 -14.48
CA GLU A 371 19.75 -0.28 -14.49
C GLU A 371 20.13 -1.68 -15.01
N MET A 372 21.22 -1.80 -15.77
CA MET A 372 21.75 -3.10 -16.20
C MET A 372 22.51 -3.87 -15.10
N ILE A 373 22.64 -3.29 -13.91
CA ILE A 373 23.30 -3.87 -12.72
C ILE A 373 22.23 -4.17 -11.68
#